data_AF-A0A2G8L047-F1
#
_entry.id   AF-A0A2G8L047-F1
#
_cell.length_a   1.000
_cell.length_b   1.000
_cell.length_c   1.000
_cell.angle_alpha   90.00
_cell.angle_beta   90.00
_cell.angle_gamma   90.00
#
_symmetry.space_group_name_H-M   'P 1'
#
loop_
_entity.id
_entity.type
_entity.pdbx_description
1 polymer ?
#
loop_
_entity_poly.entity_id
_entity_poly.type
_entity_poly.pdbx_seq_one_letter_code
_entity_poly.pdbx_strand_id
1 'polypeptide(L)'
;MLLSITGTRVKRIVEYDVIEYLSRLPEVNKTICSPILEAIKLQPIYSMPIVALASFPRSGNTWSRSLIQIATQIYTTSVYWKDEGKLPRANTIFQGNKVDYQNGQGVCTKTHEHDNLTLREFKNGAILLIRDPLKAAVSDFVRCGHDHNLTTEDVGRHLESND
;
A
#
# COMPACT_ATOMS: atom_id res chain seq x y z
N MET A 1 -2.61 12.72 8.37
CA MET A 1 -1.76 12.63 9.58
C MET A 1 -0.75 11.52 9.36
N LEU A 2 0.47 11.87 8.91
CA LEU A 2 1.56 10.92 8.70
C LEU A 2 2.52 11.07 9.87
N LEU A 3 2.64 10.02 10.69
CA LEU A 3 3.59 9.94 11.79
C LEU A 3 4.75 9.05 11.34
N SER A 4 5.96 9.61 11.29
CA SER A 4 7.21 8.84 11.23
C SER A 4 7.76 8.74 12.64
N ILE A 5 8.02 7.52 13.11
CA ILE A 5 8.63 7.28 14.41
C ILE A 5 10.08 6.85 14.18
N THR A 6 10.99 7.80 14.27
CA THR A 6 12.40 7.53 14.54
C THR A 6 12.79 8.31 15.78
N GLY A 7 13.19 7.61 16.85
CA GLY A 7 13.89 8.17 18.02
C GLY A 7 13.23 9.37 18.72
N THR A 8 12.41 9.09 19.74
CA THR A 8 12.24 9.90 20.98
C THR A 8 12.03 11.43 20.90
N ARG A 9 11.55 12.00 19.78
CA ARG A 9 10.96 13.34 19.77
C ARG A 9 9.89 13.44 18.68
N VAL A 10 8.62 13.52 19.08
CA VAL A 10 7.53 13.96 18.20
C VAL A 10 7.78 15.43 17.87
N LYS A 11 8.45 15.70 16.76
CA LYS A 11 8.50 17.04 16.20
C LYS A 11 7.16 17.30 15.52
N ARG A 12 6.42 18.29 16.01
CA ARG A 12 5.27 18.87 15.30
C ARG A 12 5.81 19.33 13.94
N ILE A 13 5.41 18.65 12.87
CA ILE A 13 5.64 19.14 11.51
C ILE A 13 4.85 20.44 11.44
N VAL A 14 5.55 21.53 11.10
CA VAL A 14 4.96 22.86 10.90
C VAL A 14 3.73 22.68 10.01
N GLU A 15 2.58 23.23 10.41
CA GLU A 15 1.40 23.31 9.54
C GLU A 15 1.81 24.13 8.32
N TYR A 16 2.28 23.45 7.28
CA TYR A 16 2.26 24.01 5.94
C TYR A 16 0.79 24.19 5.58
N ASP A 17 0.43 25.38 5.09
CA ASP A 17 -0.89 25.57 4.50
C ASP A 17 -0.96 24.71 3.24
N VAL A 18 -1.42 23.47 3.43
CA VAL A 18 -1.54 22.47 2.39
C VAL A 18 -2.48 22.98 1.29
N ILE A 19 -3.47 23.82 1.65
CA ILE A 19 -4.40 24.39 0.68
C ILE A 19 -3.66 25.35 -0.26
N GLU A 20 -2.84 26.25 0.28
CA GLU A 20 -2.03 27.18 -0.51
C GLU A 20 -1.06 26.43 -1.43
N TYR A 21 -0.37 25.41 -0.93
CA TYR A 21 0.54 24.60 -1.75
C TYR A 21 -0.21 23.85 -2.86
N LEU A 22 -1.34 23.21 -2.53
CA LEU A 22 -2.15 22.48 -3.50
C LEU A 22 -2.72 23.42 -4.59
N SER A 23 -3.07 24.66 -4.23
CA SER A 23 -3.56 25.66 -5.18
C SER A 23 -2.52 26.10 -6.23
N ARG A 24 -1.23 25.88 -5.94
CA ARG A 24 -0.12 26.20 -6.85
C ARG A 24 0.30 25.03 -7.73
N LEU A 25 -0.25 23.83 -7.50
CA LEU A 25 0.06 22.68 -8.34
C LEU A 25 -0.58 22.86 -9.72
N PRO A 26 0.13 22.54 -10.80
CA PRO A 26 -0.44 22.59 -12.14
C PRO A 26 -1.63 21.64 -12.25
N GLU A 27 -2.62 22.00 -13.06
CA GLU A 27 -3.76 21.12 -13.33
C GLU A 27 -3.28 19.78 -13.90
N VAL A 28 -3.72 18.71 -13.25
CA VAL A 28 -3.37 17.34 -13.61
C VAL A 28 -4.19 16.95 -14.84
N ASN A 29 -3.52 16.76 -15.98
CA ASN A 29 -4.15 16.31 -17.22
C ASN A 29 -3.47 15.06 -17.80
N LYS A 30 -4.13 14.42 -18.78
CA LYS A 30 -3.65 13.16 -19.38
C LYS A 30 -2.27 13.29 -20.03
N THR A 31 -1.94 14.45 -20.57
CA THR A 31 -0.63 14.72 -21.20
C THR A 31 0.51 14.68 -20.19
N ILE A 32 0.24 15.02 -18.92
CA ILE A 32 1.20 14.93 -17.81
C ILE A 32 1.17 13.54 -17.17
N CYS A 33 -0.02 12.97 -16.96
CA CYS A 33 -0.16 11.70 -16.24
C CYS A 33 0.36 10.48 -17.02
N SER A 34 0.08 10.38 -18.32
CA SER A 34 0.46 9.19 -19.09
C SER A 34 1.98 8.97 -19.09
N PRO A 35 2.83 9.98 -19.37
CA PRO A 35 4.28 9.81 -19.31
C PRO A 35 4.78 9.41 -17.91
N ILE A 36 4.19 9.96 -16.84
CA ILE A 36 4.54 9.62 -15.45
C ILE A 36 4.24 8.15 -15.15
N LEU A 37 3.17 7.60 -15.71
CA LEU A 37 2.80 6.19 -15.51
C LEU A 37 3.63 5.25 -16.40
N GLU A 38 3.96 5.68 -17.62
CA GLU A 38 4.78 4.93 -18.58
C GLU A 38 6.26 4.86 -18.17
N ALA A 39 6.75 5.82 -17.39
CA ALA A 39 8.12 5.84 -16.91
C ALA A 39 8.39 4.82 -15.77
N ILE A 40 7.34 4.25 -15.17
CA ILE A 40 7.46 3.28 -14.08
C ILE A 40 7.98 1.96 -14.63
N LYS A 41 9.07 1.45 -14.05
CA LYS A 41 9.73 0.22 -14.51
C LYS A 41 10.14 -0.70 -13.37
N LEU A 42 10.35 -1.97 -13.69
CA LEU A 42 11.05 -2.89 -12.81
C LEU A 42 12.56 -2.59 -12.85
N GLN A 43 13.21 -2.74 -11.71
CA GLN A 43 14.66 -2.67 -11.64
C GLN A 43 15.30 -4.02 -12.03
N PRO A 44 16.61 -4.05 -12.31
CA PRO A 44 17.34 -5.30 -12.53
C PRO A 44 17.16 -6.28 -11.36
N ILE A 45 17.25 -7.58 -11.65
CA ILE A 45 17.15 -8.63 -10.62
C ILE A 45 18.25 -8.41 -9.58
N TYR A 46 17.89 -8.52 -8.30
CA TYR A 46 18.70 -8.34 -7.10
C TYR A 46 19.29 -6.94 -6.90
N SER A 47 18.72 -5.91 -7.53
CA SER A 47 19.21 -4.52 -7.42
C SER A 47 18.54 -3.70 -6.30
N MET A 48 17.38 -4.14 -5.80
CA MET A 48 16.64 -3.46 -4.73
C MET A 48 16.58 -4.30 -3.46
N PRO A 49 16.63 -3.66 -2.27
CA PRO A 49 16.41 -4.35 -1.00
C PRO A 49 14.96 -4.85 -0.89
N ILE A 50 14.74 -5.97 -0.19
CA ILE A 50 13.41 -6.51 0.05
C ILE A 50 12.80 -5.81 1.26
N VAL A 51 12.00 -4.78 1.00
CA VAL A 51 11.33 -3.95 2.02
C VAL A 51 9.83 -4.23 2.02
N ALA A 52 9.25 -4.51 3.18
CA ALA A 52 7.81 -4.72 3.31
C ALA A 52 7.03 -3.41 3.19
N LEU A 53 5.92 -3.42 2.47
CA LEU A 53 4.81 -2.49 2.65
C LEU A 53 3.69 -3.25 3.35
N ALA A 54 3.81 -3.32 4.68
CA ALA A 54 2.97 -4.13 5.55
C ALA A 54 1.75 -3.34 6.01
N SER A 55 0.60 -4.01 6.09
CA SER A 55 -0.64 -3.38 6.55
C SER A 55 -1.68 -4.43 6.89
N PHE A 56 -2.58 -4.14 7.83
CA PHE A 56 -3.85 -4.88 7.90
C PHE A 56 -4.64 -4.65 6.59
N PRO A 57 -5.39 -5.64 6.07
CA PRO A 57 -6.25 -5.46 4.91
C PRO A 57 -7.07 -4.16 4.99
N ARG A 58 -7.28 -3.50 3.85
CA ARG A 58 -8.07 -2.26 3.76
C ARG A 58 -7.50 -1.04 4.50
N SER A 59 -6.22 -1.05 4.86
CA SER A 59 -5.53 0.12 5.43
C SER A 59 -4.95 1.10 4.40
N GLY A 60 -5.32 0.98 3.11
CA GLY A 60 -4.86 1.89 2.06
C GLY A 60 -3.56 1.49 1.35
N ASN A 61 -3.22 0.20 1.36
CA ASN A 61 -2.02 -0.33 0.70
C ASN A 61 -2.01 0.00 -0.81
N THR A 62 -3.10 -0.28 -1.53
CA THR A 62 -3.23 0.02 -2.97
C THR A 62 -2.94 1.49 -3.30
N TRP A 63 -3.50 2.42 -2.53
CA TRP A 63 -3.26 3.85 -2.72
C TRP A 63 -1.81 4.23 -2.46
N SER A 64 -1.23 3.72 -1.37
CA SER A 64 0.17 3.95 -1.02
C SER A 64 1.13 3.40 -2.09
N ARG A 65 0.85 2.20 -2.62
CA ARG A 65 1.61 1.61 -3.73
C ARG A 65 1.61 2.52 -4.95
N SER A 66 0.45 3.07 -5.34
CA SER A 66 0.32 3.99 -6.47
C SER A 66 1.17 5.26 -6.26
N LEU A 67 1.12 5.86 -5.06
CA LEU A 67 1.93 7.04 -4.76
C LEU A 67 3.44 6.72 -4.79
N ILE A 68 3.85 5.61 -4.17
CA ILE A 68 5.25 5.20 -4.12
C ILE A 68 5.78 4.96 -5.53
N GLN A 69 5.10 4.16 -6.36
CA GLN A 69 5.59 3.87 -7.72
C GLN A 69 5.67 5.13 -8.60
N ILE A 70 4.74 6.08 -8.43
CA ILE A 70 4.76 7.36 -9.14
C ILE A 70 5.93 8.22 -8.64
N ALA A 71 6.16 8.27 -7.32
CA ALA A 71 7.24 9.07 -6.75
C ALA A 71 8.63 8.52 -7.11
N THR A 72 8.77 7.20 -7.15
CA THR A 72 10.08 6.55 -7.38
C THR A 72 10.31 6.13 -8.81
N GLN A 73 9.26 6.08 -9.65
CA GLN A 73 9.30 5.52 -11.01
C GLN A 73 9.73 4.04 -11.03
N ILE A 74 9.46 3.33 -9.94
CA ILE A 74 9.80 1.91 -9.75
C ILE A 74 8.54 1.16 -9.33
N TYR A 75 8.24 0.03 -9.96
CA TYR A 75 7.10 -0.77 -9.56
C TYR A 75 7.23 -1.28 -8.13
N THR A 76 6.09 -1.42 -7.47
CA THR A 76 5.97 -2.20 -6.23
C THR A 76 5.65 -3.65 -6.57
N THR A 77 6.11 -4.59 -5.75
CA THR A 77 5.84 -6.03 -5.88
C THR A 77 4.85 -6.48 -4.82
N SER A 78 4.52 -7.77 -4.80
CA SER A 78 3.55 -8.37 -3.87
C SER A 78 4.01 -9.77 -3.47
N VAL A 79 3.86 -10.13 -2.20
CA VAL A 79 4.07 -11.52 -1.76
C VAL A 79 3.09 -12.49 -2.42
N TYR A 80 1.95 -11.98 -2.89
CA TYR A 80 0.89 -12.73 -3.56
C TYR A 80 1.07 -12.80 -5.08
N TRP A 81 2.29 -12.64 -5.60
CA TRP A 81 2.55 -12.53 -7.04
C TRP A 81 2.00 -13.69 -7.88
N LYS A 82 1.94 -14.91 -7.31
CA LYS A 82 1.38 -16.10 -7.98
C LYS A 82 -0.10 -15.97 -8.30
N ASP A 83 -0.85 -15.22 -7.49
CA ASP A 83 -2.28 -15.05 -7.62
C ASP A 83 -2.62 -13.68 -8.20
N GLU A 84 -2.03 -12.61 -7.66
CA GLU A 84 -2.23 -11.25 -8.15
C GLU A 84 -1.66 -11.04 -9.57
N GLY A 85 -0.58 -11.74 -9.92
CA GLY A 85 0.02 -11.72 -11.25
C GLY A 85 -0.88 -12.33 -12.33
N LYS A 86 -1.94 -13.06 -11.96
CA LYS A 86 -2.94 -13.58 -12.90
C LYS A 86 -4.12 -12.62 -13.10
N LEU A 87 -4.28 -11.60 -12.25
CA LEU A 87 -5.42 -10.67 -12.30
C LEU A 87 -5.18 -9.56 -13.33
N PRO A 88 -5.89 -9.56 -14.48
CA PRO A 88 -5.61 -8.59 -15.55
C PRO A 88 -5.77 -7.15 -15.10
N ARG A 89 -6.79 -6.87 -14.28
CA ARG A 89 -7.07 -5.52 -13.73
C ARG A 89 -6.01 -5.03 -12.75
N ALA A 90 -5.40 -5.91 -11.97
CA ALA A 90 -4.33 -5.50 -11.05
C ALA A 90 -3.05 -5.18 -11.83
N ASN A 91 -2.79 -5.96 -12.88
CA ASN A 91 -1.60 -5.88 -13.70
C ASN A 91 -1.53 -4.68 -14.65
N THR A 92 -2.63 -3.97 -14.89
CA THR A 92 -2.58 -2.71 -15.65
C THR A 92 -1.87 -1.60 -14.89
N ILE A 93 -1.97 -1.62 -13.55
CA ILE A 93 -1.40 -0.58 -12.67
C ILE A 93 -0.14 -1.09 -11.95
N PHE A 94 -0.14 -2.37 -11.56
CA PHE A 94 0.90 -3.00 -10.76
C PHE A 94 1.59 -4.13 -11.53
N GLN A 95 2.37 -3.80 -12.55
CA GLN A 95 3.06 -4.81 -13.35
C GLN A 95 4.06 -5.64 -12.52
N GLY A 96 4.59 -5.06 -11.43
CA GLY A 96 5.44 -5.78 -10.47
C GLY A 96 4.74 -6.93 -9.73
N ASN A 97 3.42 -7.08 -9.84
CA ASN A 97 2.72 -8.26 -9.33
C ASN A 97 3.00 -9.54 -10.14
N LYS A 98 3.57 -9.43 -11.34
CA LYS A 98 3.87 -10.58 -12.22
C LYS A 98 5.21 -11.23 -11.93
N VAL A 99 6.06 -10.59 -11.12
CA VAL A 99 7.41 -11.06 -10.83
C VAL A 99 7.51 -11.51 -9.38
N ASP A 100 8.40 -12.46 -9.12
CA ASP A 100 8.72 -12.87 -7.76
C ASP A 100 9.29 -11.68 -6.98
N TYR A 101 8.72 -11.36 -5.83
CA TYR A 101 9.21 -10.25 -4.99
C TYR A 101 10.63 -10.52 -4.46
N GLN A 102 11.02 -11.79 -4.36
CA GLN A 102 12.37 -12.19 -3.95
C GLN A 102 13.43 -11.83 -5.00
N ASN A 103 13.03 -11.52 -6.23
CA ASN A 103 13.93 -11.02 -7.26
C ASN A 103 14.45 -9.61 -6.96
N GLY A 104 13.95 -8.89 -5.94
CA GLY A 104 14.49 -7.58 -5.57
C GLY A 104 14.42 -6.56 -6.71
N GLN A 105 13.33 -6.56 -7.48
CA GLN A 105 13.14 -5.67 -8.64
C GLN A 105 12.20 -4.49 -8.34
N GLY A 106 11.47 -4.56 -7.24
CA GLY A 106 10.53 -3.53 -6.81
C GLY A 106 11.07 -2.67 -5.69
N VAL A 107 10.49 -1.48 -5.53
CA VAL A 107 10.88 -0.54 -4.46
C VAL A 107 10.42 -0.98 -3.07
N CYS A 108 9.27 -1.66 -3.00
CA CYS A 108 8.77 -2.32 -1.80
C CYS A 108 7.73 -3.39 -2.19
N THR A 109 7.49 -4.32 -1.26
CA THR A 109 6.63 -5.50 -1.46
C THR A 109 5.40 -5.43 -0.57
N LYS A 110 4.21 -5.41 -1.16
CA LYS A 110 2.94 -5.52 -0.43
C LYS A 110 2.87 -6.83 0.35
N THR A 111 2.45 -6.76 1.61
CA THR A 111 2.12 -7.94 2.42
C THR A 111 1.01 -7.66 3.45
N HIS A 112 0.18 -8.66 3.73
CA HIS A 112 -0.70 -8.73 4.90
C HIS A 112 -0.26 -9.84 5.88
N GLU A 113 0.83 -10.54 5.56
CA GLU A 113 1.36 -11.61 6.39
C GLU A 113 1.94 -11.05 7.69
N HIS A 114 1.79 -11.83 8.75
CA HIS A 114 2.20 -11.49 10.10
C HIS A 114 2.88 -12.67 10.81
N ASP A 115 3.05 -13.80 10.12
CA ASP A 115 3.74 -14.96 10.66
C ASP A 115 5.27 -14.73 10.69
N ASN A 116 5.93 -15.41 11.62
CA ASN A 116 7.36 -15.23 11.85
C ASN A 116 8.23 -15.67 10.66
N LEU A 117 7.75 -16.57 9.79
CA LEU A 117 8.56 -17.04 8.66
C LEU A 117 8.57 -15.98 7.56
N THR A 118 7.41 -15.46 7.17
CA THR A 118 7.33 -14.40 6.17
C THR A 118 7.98 -13.10 6.65
N LEU A 119 7.84 -12.74 7.93
CA LEU A 119 8.51 -11.55 8.46
C LEU A 119 10.04 -11.61 8.36
N ARG A 120 10.64 -12.80 8.44
CA ARG A 120 12.11 -12.98 8.35
C ARG A 120 12.67 -12.74 6.95
N GLU A 121 11.82 -12.70 5.93
CA GLU A 121 12.22 -12.42 4.55
C GLU A 121 12.49 -10.92 4.33
N PHE A 122 11.83 -10.06 5.10
CA PHE A 122 11.93 -8.60 5.02
C PHE A 122 13.08 -8.03 5.85
N LYS A 123 14.29 -8.53 5.62
CA LYS A 123 15.47 -8.18 6.43
C LYS A 123 15.90 -6.72 6.31
N ASN A 124 15.55 -6.06 5.22
CA ASN A 124 16.03 -4.71 4.92
C ASN A 124 15.15 -3.60 5.51
N GLY A 125 13.93 -3.92 5.96
CA GLY A 125 13.04 -2.97 6.62
C GLY A 125 11.57 -3.14 6.24
N ALA A 126 10.74 -2.29 6.84
CA ALA A 126 9.31 -2.27 6.60
C ALA A 126 8.74 -0.85 6.69
N ILE A 127 7.74 -0.60 5.85
CA ILE A 127 6.81 0.51 5.93
C ILE A 127 5.49 -0.07 6.45
N LEU A 128 5.10 0.30 7.66
CA LEU A 128 3.85 -0.16 8.29
C LEU A 128 2.75 0.89 8.10
N LEU A 129 1.69 0.53 7.37
CA LEU A 129 0.51 1.38 7.22
C LEU A 129 -0.51 1.06 8.31
N ILE A 130 -0.85 2.06 9.11
CA ILE A 130 -1.84 1.97 10.18
C ILE A 130 -3.02 2.86 9.81
N ARG A 131 -4.21 2.26 9.82
CA ARG A 131 -5.51 2.94 9.70
C ARG A 131 -6.26 2.76 11.03
N ASP A 132 -7.22 3.64 11.28
CA ASP A 132 -8.29 3.41 12.27
C ASP A 132 -8.76 1.94 12.18
N PRO A 133 -8.52 1.12 13.23
CA PRO A 133 -8.78 -0.32 13.17
C PRO A 133 -10.23 -0.66 12.87
N LEU A 134 -11.17 0.12 13.42
CA LEU A 134 -12.60 -0.11 13.25
C LEU A 134 -13.03 0.14 11.81
N LYS A 135 -12.54 1.23 11.22
CA LYS A 135 -12.80 1.53 9.79
C LYS A 135 -12.13 0.53 8.85
N ALA A 136 -10.96 0.02 9.20
CA ALA A 136 -10.28 -1.01 8.43
C ALA A 136 -11.05 -2.34 8.48
N ALA A 137 -11.48 -2.76 9.68
CA ALA A 137 -12.26 -3.97 9.90
C ALA A 137 -13.60 -3.95 9.14
N VAL A 138 -14.39 -2.87 9.27
CA VAL A 138 -15.66 -2.72 8.53
C VAL A 138 -15.41 -2.81 7.02
N SER A 139 -14.38 -2.14 6.52
CA SER A 139 -14.05 -2.13 5.09
C SER A 139 -13.57 -3.50 4.57
N ASP A 140 -12.97 -4.32 5.44
CA ASP A 140 -12.57 -5.69 5.11
C ASP A 140 -13.74 -6.67 5.20
N PHE A 141 -14.63 -6.48 6.18
CA PHE A 141 -15.87 -7.24 6.28
C PHE A 141 -16.72 -7.10 5.01
N VAL A 142 -16.89 -5.86 4.54
CA VAL A 142 -17.56 -5.54 3.25
C VAL A 142 -16.80 -6.13 2.05
N ARG A 143 -15.46 -6.24 2.10
CA ARG A 143 -14.68 -6.91 1.04
C ARG A 143 -15.09 -8.37 0.87
N CYS A 144 -15.31 -9.05 1.99
CA CYS A 144 -15.53 -10.48 2.03
C CYS A 144 -16.94 -10.90 1.56
N GLY A 145 -17.72 -9.97 0.98
CA GLY A 145 -19.02 -10.26 0.37
C GLY A 145 -20.22 -9.96 1.27
N HIS A 146 -20.01 -9.27 2.40
CA HIS A 146 -21.09 -8.82 3.27
C HIS A 146 -21.70 -7.51 2.76
N ASP A 147 -22.93 -7.24 3.21
CA ASP A 147 -23.75 -6.10 2.74
C ASP A 147 -22.97 -4.77 2.80
N HIS A 148 -23.00 -4.03 1.69
CA HIS A 148 -22.34 -2.73 1.55
C HIS A 148 -22.96 -1.64 2.45
N ASN A 149 -24.15 -1.89 3.00
CA ASN A 149 -24.85 -0.99 3.91
C ASN A 149 -24.53 -1.26 5.40
N LEU A 150 -23.65 -2.21 5.69
CA LEU A 150 -23.33 -2.55 7.08
C LEU A 150 -22.71 -1.37 7.81
N THR A 151 -23.32 -1.05 8.95
CA THR A 151 -22.77 -0.07 9.87
C THR A 151 -21.65 -0.68 10.69
N THR A 152 -20.92 0.19 11.37
CA THR A 152 -19.89 -0.22 12.32
C THR A 152 -20.44 -1.08 13.47
N GLU A 153 -21.68 -0.80 13.89
CA GLU A 153 -22.38 -1.56 14.94
C GLU A 153 -22.78 -2.95 14.45
N ASP A 154 -23.17 -3.09 13.19
CA ASP A 154 -23.54 -4.39 12.62
C ASP A 154 -22.32 -5.32 12.52
N VAL A 155 -21.16 -4.78 12.15
CA VAL A 155 -19.90 -5.53 12.15
C VAL A 155 -19.49 -5.90 13.58
N GLY A 156 -19.66 -4.99 14.55
CA GLY A 156 -19.43 -5.28 15.97
C GLY A 156 -20.27 -6.45 16.47
N ARG A 157 -21.59 -6.41 16.24
CA ARG A 157 -22.51 -7.51 16.60
C ARG A 157 -22.14 -8.83 15.93
N HIS A 158 -21.69 -8.79 14.67
CA HIS A 158 -21.30 -10.00 13.94
C HIS A 158 -20.01 -10.62 14.48
N LEU A 159 -19.05 -9.81 14.91
CA LEU A 159 -17.83 -10.29 15.55
C LEU A 159 -18.15 -10.91 16.93
N GLU A 160 -19.01 -10.25 17.72
CA GLU A 160 -19.43 -10.74 19.03
C GLU A 160 -20.29 -12.01 18.97
N SER A 161 -21.05 -12.23 17.90
CA SER A 161 -21.91 -13.42 17.75
C SER A 161 -21.19 -14.69 17.29
N ASN A 162 -19.93 -14.57 16.88
CA ASN A 162 -19.11 -15.68 16.37
C ASN A 162 -18.01 -16.14 17.37
N ASP A 163 -18.00 -15.58 18.58
CA ASP A 163 -17.25 -16.07 19.75
C ASP A 163 -18.11 -17.02 20.60
#